data_AF-A0A0N0A722-F1
#
_entry.id   AF-A0A0N0A722-F1
#
_cell.length_a   1.000
_cell.length_b   1.000
_cell.length_c   1.000
_cell.angle_alpha   90.00
_cell.angle_beta   90.00
_cell.angle_gamma   90.00
#
_symmetry.space_group_name_H-M   'P 1'
#
loop_
_entity.id
_entity.type
_entity.pdbx_description
1 polymer ?
#
loop_
_entity_poly.entity_id
_entity_poly.type
_entity_poly.pdbx_seq_one_letter_code
_entity_poly.pdbx_strand_id
1 'polypeptide(L)' 'SETDRAALRLTEAITRVPDGHVSDEDYDAAAAVLTPDQVSAVAWLATVMNAFNRVAITSRYPVGN' A
#
# COMPACT_ATOMS: atom_id res chain seq x y z
N SER A 1 3.59 12.77 10.16
CA SER A 1 5.05 12.90 9.97
C SER A 1 5.39 12.89 8.48
N GLU A 2 6.60 13.32 8.08
CA GLU A 2 7.12 13.03 6.73
C GLU A 2 7.19 11.53 6.47
N THR A 3 7.59 10.75 7.48
CA THR A 3 7.59 9.27 7.45
C THR A 3 6.20 8.71 7.13
N ASP A 4 5.15 9.19 7.82
CA ASP A 4 3.78 8.70 7.58
C ASP A 4 3.31 9.03 6.16
N ARG A 5 3.66 10.22 5.63
CA ARG A 5 3.30 10.62 4.27
C ARG A 5 4.01 9.76 3.23
N ALA A 6 5.29 9.45 3.44
CA ALA A 6 6.04 8.56 2.55
C ALA A 6 5.45 7.14 2.55
N ALA A 7 5.10 6.61 3.72
CA ALA A 7 4.43 5.31 3.84
C ALA A 7 3.05 5.30 3.15
N LEU A 8 2.25 6.35 3.31
CA LEU A 8 0.95 6.47 2.65
C LEU A 8 1.09 6.59 1.12
N ARG A 9 2.05 7.37 0.62
CA ARG A 9 2.33 7.48 -0.82
C ARG A 9 2.65 6.11 -1.43
N LEU A 10 3.55 5.35 -0.80
CA LEU A 10 3.88 3.99 -1.24
C LEU A 10 2.67 3.05 -1.18
N THR A 11 1.89 3.13 -0.09
CA THR A 11 0.67 2.32 0.09
C THR A 11 -0.35 2.59 -1.01
N GLU A 12 -0.57 3.87 -1.36
CA GLU A 12 -1.47 4.26 -2.43
C GLU A 12 -0.99 3.75 -3.81
N ALA A 13 0.31 3.88 -4.10
CA ALA A 13 0.88 3.37 -5.34
C ALA A 13 0.69 1.85 -5.47
N ILE A 14 0.93 1.09 -4.39
CA ILE A 14 0.72 -0.36 -4.35
C ILE A 14 -0.76 -0.73 -4.51
N THR A 15 -1.67 0.07 -3.94
CA THR A 15 -3.11 -0.16 -4.04
C THR A 15 -3.62 0.02 -5.47
N ARG A 16 -3.02 0.94 -6.23
CA ARG A 16 -3.31 1.23 -7.64
C ARG A 16 -2.57 0.32 -8.63
N VAL A 17 -1.90 -0.74 -8.16
CA VAL A 17 -1.25 -1.73 -9.05
C VAL A 17 -2.16 -2.31 -10.15
N PRO A 18 -3.50 -2.44 -9.96
CA PRO A 18 -4.38 -2.83 -11.06
C PRO A 18 -4.36 -1.87 -12.27
N ASP A 19 -4.02 -0.59 -12.06
CA ASP A 19 -3.98 0.46 -13.10
C ASP A 19 -2.60 0.57 -13.79
N GLY A 20 -1.56 -0.07 -13.23
CA GLY A 20 -0.18 0.01 -13.69
C GLY A 20 0.81 -0.44 -12.62
N HIS A 21 2.11 -0.52 -12.92
CA HIS A 21 3.09 -0.85 -11.87
C HIS A 21 3.33 0.34 -10.92
N VAL A 22 3.91 0.08 -9.74
CA VAL A 22 4.42 1.16 -8.87
C VAL A 22 5.49 1.91 -9.65
N SER A 23 5.31 3.23 -9.81
CA SER A 23 6.25 4.06 -10.56
C SER A 23 7.58 4.19 -9.82
N ASP A 24 8.68 4.31 -10.55
CA ASP A 24 10.00 4.56 -9.96
C ASP A 24 9.98 5.85 -9.12
N GLU A 25 9.25 6.87 -9.58
CA GLU A 25 9.08 8.13 -8.85
C GLU A 25 8.45 7.94 -7.46
N ASP A 26 7.36 7.16 -7.37
CA ASP A 26 6.69 6.90 -6.09
C ASP A 26 7.55 6.03 -5.16
N TYR A 27 8.26 5.06 -5.73
CA TYR A 27 9.15 4.19 -4.97
C TYR A 27 10.35 4.97 -4.43
N ASP A 28 11.04 5.73 -5.28
CA ASP A 28 12.22 6.50 -4.91
C ASP A 28 11.88 7.61 -3.91
N ALA A 29 10.72 8.27 -4.06
CA ALA A 29 10.26 9.25 -3.10
C ALA A 29 9.99 8.64 -1.71
N ALA A 30 9.49 7.40 -1.65
CA ALA A 30 9.31 6.70 -0.39
C ALA A 30 10.66 6.25 0.20
N ALA A 31 11.54 5.70 -0.63
CA ALA A 31 12.87 5.24 -0.24
C ALA A 31 13.81 6.38 0.20
N ALA A 32 13.54 7.62 -0.21
CA ALA A 32 14.26 8.80 0.27
C ALA A 32 13.97 9.14 1.74
N VAL A 33 12.86 8.65 2.31
CA VAL A 33 12.41 8.95 3.67
C VAL A 33 12.40 7.71 4.58
N LEU A 34 12.12 6.54 4.01
CA LEU A 34 11.98 5.27 4.72
C LEU A 34 13.28 4.45 4.64
N THR A 35 13.57 3.68 5.68
CA THR A 35 14.62 2.65 5.60
C THR A 35 14.17 1.51 4.67
N PRO A 36 15.10 0.71 4.12
CA PRO A 36 14.74 -0.46 3.31
C PRO A 36 13.78 -1.43 4.03
N ASP A 37 13.96 -1.62 5.33
CA ASP A 37 13.09 -2.46 6.16
C ASP A 37 11.68 -1.87 6.27
N GLN A 38 11.57 -0.54 6.40
CA GLN A 38 10.28 0.16 6.44
C GLN A 38 9.57 0.12 5.09
N VAL A 39 10.29 0.29 3.98
CA VAL A 39 9.73 0.14 2.62
C VAL A 39 9.16 -1.27 2.44
N SER A 40 9.95 -2.30 2.81
CA SER A 40 9.52 -3.69 2.76
C SER A 40 8.29 -3.95 3.63
N ALA A 41 8.29 -3.45 4.88
CA ALA A 41 7.17 -3.60 5.79
C ALA A 41 5.89 -2.94 5.26
N VAL A 42 5.99 -1.70 4.74
CA VAL A 42 4.84 -1.00 4.14
C VAL A 42 4.32 -1.76 2.93
N ALA A 43 5.20 -2.25 2.05
CA ALA A 43 4.79 -2.99 0.87
C ALA A 43 4.07 -4.30 1.22
N TRP A 44 4.58 -5.04 2.21
CA TRP A 44 3.94 -6.24 2.73
C TRP A 44 2.58 -5.96 3.34
N LEU A 45 2.49 -4.96 4.23
CA LEU A 45 1.24 -4.59 4.89
C LEU A 45 0.18 -4.12 3.90
N ALA A 46 0.55 -3.26 2.95
CA ALA A 46 -0.33 -2.79 1.89
C ALA A 46 -0.85 -3.96 1.05
N THR A 47 0.02 -4.90 0.69
CA THR A 47 -0.35 -6.10 -0.09
C THR A 47 -1.33 -6.99 0.69
N VAL A 48 -1.03 -7.29 1.95
CA VAL A 48 -1.88 -8.13 2.81
C VAL A 48 -3.24 -7.48 3.04
N MET A 49 -3.28 -6.18 3.34
CA MET A 49 -4.54 -5.46 3.52
C MET A 49 -5.38 -5.47 2.24
N ASN A 50 -4.74 -5.22 1.08
CA ASN A 50 -5.42 -5.28 -0.20
C ASN A 50 -5.90 -6.70 -0.55
N ALA A 51 -5.23 -7.76 -0.08
CA ALA A 51 -5.72 -9.13 -0.20
C ALA A 51 -6.97 -9.38 0.65
N PHE A 52 -6.95 -8.96 1.93
CA PHE A 52 -8.13 -9.05 2.79
C PHE A 52 -9.32 -8.28 2.26
N ASN A 53 -9.11 -7.07 1.75
CA ASN A 53 -10.16 -6.26 1.12
C ASN A 53 -10.82 -7.02 -0.05
N ARG A 54 -10.02 -7.69 -0.90
CA ARG A 54 -10.55 -8.50 -2.01
C ARG A 54 -11.36 -9.70 -1.51
N VAL A 55 -10.92 -10.39 -0.46
CA VAL A 55 -11.67 -11.49 0.15
C VAL A 55 -13.00 -11.00 0.71
N ALA A 56 -13.00 -9.88 1.45
CA ALA A 56 -14.21 -9.32 2.04
C ALA A 56 -15.24 -8.87 0.99
N ILE A 57 -14.77 -8.21 -0.08
CA ILE A 57 -15.64 -7.77 -1.19
C ILE A 57 -16.23 -8.97 -1.92
N THR A 58 -15.40 -9.97 -2.25
CA THR A 58 -15.85 -11.16 -3.00
C THR A 58 -16.79 -12.07 -2.19
N SER A 59 -16.66 -12.09 -0.86
CA SER A 59 -17.56 -12.83 0.03
C SER A 59 -18.90 -12.12 0.29
N ARG A 60 -19.08 -10.90 -0.23
CA ARG A 60 -20.24 -10.04 0.04
C ARG A 60 -20.50 -9.85 1.54
N TYR A 61 -19.43 -9.71 2.32
CA TYR A 61 -19.53 -9.57 3.76
C TYR A 61 -20.41 -8.36 4.13
N PRO A 62 -21.53 -8.54 4.84
CA PRO A 62 -22.39 -7.43 5.22
C PRO A 62 -21.70 -6.63 6.33
N VAL A 63 -21.40 -5.37 6.05
CA VAL A 63 -20.99 -4.41 7.09
C VAL A 63 -22.29 -3.92 7.74
N GLY A 64 -22.47 -4.23 9.02
CA GLY A 64 -23.73 -3.98 9.74
C GLY A 64 -24.14 -2.51 9.77
N ASN A 65 -25.47 -2.30 9.82
CA ASN A 65 -26.13 -0.98 9.95
C ASN A 65 -25.85 -0.31 11.30
#